data_AF-A0A442NLD8-F1
#
_entry.id   AF-A0A442NLD8-F1
#
_cell.length_a   1.000
_cell.length_b   1.000
_cell.length_c   1.000
_cell.angle_alpha   90.00
_cell.angle_beta   90.00
_cell.angle_gamma   90.00
#
_symmetry.space_group_name_H-M   'P 1'
#
loop_
_entity.id
_entity.type
_entity.pdbx_description
1 polymer ?
#
loop_
_entity_poly.entity_id
_entity_poly.type
_entity_poly.pdbx_seq_one_letter_code
_entity_poly.pdbx_strand_id
1 'polypeptide(L)'
;MTLVSGRSMIVALLALAAASCQSQDNKPQPNFVSNDRALRTAAMPARAAQRHFIEFRSRYALTYGHSYVIFGRLNQAGRMVNPEVAGLAPKSDDPNVYVLGHLAPVPASTGWTDGDLEDAYRSASWRVLLTEAEYRKVVASIRKLQASSPLWHASLYNCNAFVADIARSMGYKTPGTWLRPQQFITKLREMNGG
;
A
#
# COMPACT_ATOMS: atom_id res chain seq x y z
N MET A 1 -18.63 46.43 17.70
CA MET A 1 -19.13 45.22 17.03
C MET A 1 -18.74 45.30 15.56
N THR A 2 -17.64 44.68 15.16
CA THR A 2 -17.15 44.67 13.78
C THR A 2 -17.84 43.53 13.02
N LEU A 3 -18.69 43.90 12.05
CA LEU A 3 -19.32 42.98 11.12
C LEU A 3 -18.24 42.39 10.21
N VAL A 4 -17.83 41.16 10.49
CA VAL A 4 -17.06 40.34 9.54
C VAL A 4 -18.00 39.98 8.39
N SER A 5 -17.75 40.58 7.22
CA SER A 5 -18.49 40.35 5.99
C SER A 5 -18.46 38.87 5.59
N GLY A 6 -19.64 38.27 5.33
CA GLY A 6 -19.79 36.85 4.97
C GLY A 6 -18.99 36.41 3.74
N ARG A 7 -18.53 37.35 2.90
CA ARG A 7 -17.63 37.07 1.77
C ARG A 7 -16.23 36.62 2.24
N SER A 8 -15.75 37.13 3.37
CA SER A 8 -14.45 36.76 3.93
C SER A 8 -14.45 35.36 4.54
N MET A 9 -15.61 34.91 5.06
CA MET A 9 -15.76 33.57 5.62
C MET A 9 -15.79 32.48 4.52
N ILE A 10 -16.40 32.78 3.37
CA ILE A 10 -16.45 31.87 2.21
C ILE A 10 -15.06 31.70 1.57
N VAL A 11 -14.29 32.78 1.44
CA VAL A 11 -12.90 32.71 0.93
C VAL A 11 -11.98 31.93 1.88
N ALA A 12 -12.15 32.10 3.19
CA ALA A 12 -11.40 31.33 4.19
C ALA A 12 -11.75 29.83 4.16
N LEU A 13 -13.03 29.48 3.99
CA LEU A 13 -13.48 28.08 3.87
C LEU A 13 -12.99 27.41 2.57
N LEU A 14 -12.94 28.15 1.45
CA LEU A 14 -12.38 27.66 0.18
C LEU A 14 -10.85 27.48 0.24
N ALA A 15 -10.14 28.36 0.95
CA ALA A 15 -8.69 28.24 1.14
C ALA A 15 -8.29 27.04 2.03
N LEU A 16 -9.09 26.70 3.04
CA LEU A 16 -8.87 25.49 3.86
C LEU A 16 -9.19 24.19 3.09
N ALA A 17 -10.13 24.21 2.15
CA ALA A 17 -10.46 23.05 1.32
C ALA A 17 -9.34 22.69 0.33
N ALA A 18 -8.57 23.67 -0.16
CA ALA A 18 -7.46 23.43 -1.08
C ALA A 18 -6.21 22.83 -0.41
N ALA A 19 -6.05 23.01 0.91
CA ALA A 19 -4.91 22.46 1.66
C ALA A 19 -5.14 21.06 2.22
N SER A 20 -6.38 20.55 2.19
CA SER A 20 -6.80 19.34 2.91
C SER A 20 -6.98 18.09 2.04
N CYS A 21 -6.82 18.20 0.72
CA CYS A 21 -7.11 17.08 -0.19
C CYS A 21 -5.87 16.73 -1.03
N GLN A 22 -5.25 15.60 -0.68
CA GLN A 22 -4.09 14.97 -1.32
C GLN A 22 -2.72 15.49 -0.87
N SER A 23 -2.13 14.77 0.08
CA SER A 23 -0.70 14.88 0.38
C SER A 23 0.15 14.67 -0.87
N GLN A 24 1.32 15.29 -1.01
CA GLN A 24 2.22 15.03 -2.14
C GLN A 24 3.12 13.83 -1.87
N ASP A 25 3.48 13.09 -2.92
CA ASP A 25 4.51 12.06 -2.78
C ASP A 25 5.85 12.69 -2.42
N ASN A 26 6.57 12.03 -1.53
CA ASN A 26 7.96 12.34 -1.25
C ASN A 26 8.84 11.78 -2.38
N LYS A 27 10.04 12.36 -2.53
CA LYS A 27 11.06 11.74 -3.39
C LYS A 27 11.37 10.32 -2.86
N PRO A 28 11.63 9.33 -3.74
CA PRO A 28 11.95 7.99 -3.29
C PRO A 28 13.26 8.05 -2.49
N GLN A 29 13.23 7.56 -1.25
CA GLN A 29 14.42 7.55 -0.38
C GLN A 29 14.89 6.11 -0.15
N PRO A 30 16.22 5.84 -0.17
CA PRO A 30 16.77 4.49 -0.03
C PRO A 30 16.43 3.78 1.29
N ASN A 31 16.21 4.53 2.37
CA ASN A 31 15.83 4.01 3.68
C ASN A 31 14.39 3.47 3.71
N PHE A 32 13.51 3.92 2.81
CA PHE A 32 12.11 3.50 2.76
C PHE A 32 11.82 2.37 1.79
N VAL A 33 12.86 1.77 1.17
CA VAL A 33 12.74 0.56 0.36
C VAL A 33 13.48 -0.60 1.02
N SER A 34 12.79 -1.73 1.14
CA SER A 34 13.40 -2.98 1.57
C SER A 34 14.27 -3.52 0.44
N ASN A 35 15.55 -3.80 0.73
CA ASN A 35 16.46 -4.34 -0.27
C ASN A 35 17.02 -5.70 0.16
N ASP A 36 17.15 -6.63 -0.79
CA ASP A 36 17.63 -8.00 -0.54
C ASP A 36 19.06 -8.03 0.03
N ARG A 37 19.89 -7.03 -0.28
CA ARG A 37 21.27 -6.89 0.19
C ARG A 37 21.39 -6.49 1.66
N ALA A 38 20.46 -5.68 2.19
CA ALA A 38 20.39 -5.26 3.59
C ALA A 38 19.78 -6.37 4.46
N LEU A 39 18.86 -7.16 3.90
CA LEU A 39 18.29 -8.34 4.56
C LEU A 39 19.32 -9.49 4.66
N ARG A 40 20.34 -9.52 3.79
CA ARG A 40 21.47 -10.47 3.86
C ARG A 40 22.43 -10.23 5.02
N THR A 41 22.58 -8.98 5.48
CA THR A 41 23.58 -8.59 6.49
C THR A 41 23.09 -8.68 7.94
N ALA A 42 21.79 -8.81 8.18
CA ALA A 42 21.23 -8.93 9.53
C ALA A 42 21.07 -10.41 9.95
N ALA A 43 21.96 -10.86 10.86
CA ALA A 43 22.07 -12.09 11.65
C ALA A 43 21.34 -13.37 11.14
N MET A 44 22.12 -14.34 10.66
CA MET A 44 21.66 -15.52 9.91
C MET A 44 21.07 -16.76 10.65
N PRO A 45 21.13 -16.96 11.99
CA PRO A 45 20.61 -18.22 12.54
C PRO A 45 19.08 -18.27 12.66
N ALA A 46 18.41 -17.21 13.14
CA ALA A 46 16.94 -17.16 13.24
C ALA A 46 16.26 -17.04 11.86
N ARG A 47 16.98 -16.49 10.88
CA ARG A 47 16.49 -16.18 9.52
C ARG A 47 16.52 -17.37 8.57
N ALA A 48 17.34 -18.38 8.84
CA ALA A 48 17.43 -19.59 8.01
C ALA A 48 16.10 -20.39 8.00
N ALA A 49 15.32 -20.29 9.08
CA ALA A 49 13.98 -20.88 9.22
C ALA A 49 12.87 -20.00 8.62
N GLN A 50 13.04 -18.67 8.63
CA GLN A 50 12.06 -17.70 8.11
C GLN A 50 12.32 -17.39 6.63
N ARG A 51 12.04 -18.38 5.76
CA ARG A 51 12.17 -18.26 4.30
C ARG A 51 10.92 -17.73 3.61
N HIS A 52 9.87 -17.40 4.35
CA HIS A 52 8.67 -16.80 3.81
C HIS A 52 8.68 -15.30 4.06
N PHE A 53 8.03 -14.54 3.20
CA PHE A 53 7.95 -13.11 3.35
C PHE A 53 6.61 -12.57 2.88
N ILE A 54 6.30 -11.38 3.38
CA ILE A 54 5.38 -10.44 2.78
C ILE A 54 6.07 -9.08 2.72
N GLU A 55 5.98 -8.40 1.59
CA GLU A 55 6.49 -7.07 1.37
C GLU A 55 5.35 -6.15 0.99
N PHE A 56 5.05 -5.23 1.88
CA PHE A 56 4.17 -4.10 1.63
C PHE A 56 4.90 -3.16 0.68
N ARG A 57 4.31 -2.87 -0.47
CA ARG A 57 4.90 -2.02 -1.50
C ARG A 57 3.96 -0.90 -1.90
N SER A 58 4.57 0.16 -2.39
CA SER A 58 3.90 1.11 -3.24
C SER A 58 4.74 1.43 -4.47
N ARG A 59 4.08 1.94 -5.50
CA ARG A 59 4.72 2.47 -6.69
C ARG A 59 4.20 3.85 -7.06
N TYR A 60 4.97 4.54 -7.89
CA TYR A 60 4.49 5.68 -8.67
C TYR A 60 3.57 5.20 -9.79
N ALA A 61 2.59 6.03 -10.15
CA ALA A 61 1.68 5.83 -11.28
C ALA A 61 1.36 7.19 -11.89
N LEU A 62 0.72 7.20 -13.07
CA LEU A 62 0.13 8.44 -13.62
C LEU A 62 -0.94 9.03 -12.71
N THR A 63 -1.58 8.19 -11.90
CA THR A 63 -2.56 8.57 -10.87
C THR A 63 -1.87 8.86 -9.53
N TYR A 64 -2.56 8.74 -8.41
CA TYR A 64 -2.01 8.94 -7.07
C TYR A 64 -1.05 7.83 -6.59
N GLY A 65 -0.67 6.88 -7.45
CA GLY A 65 0.14 5.71 -7.10
C GLY A 65 -0.70 4.47 -6.79
N HIS A 66 -0.02 3.37 -6.44
CA HIS A 66 -0.68 2.12 -6.02
C HIS A 66 0.04 1.50 -4.84
N SER A 67 -0.70 0.97 -3.85
CA SER A 67 -0.18 0.13 -2.78
C SER A 67 -0.67 -1.29 -2.92
N TYR A 68 0.21 -2.24 -2.65
CA TYR A 68 -0.04 -3.66 -2.83
C TYR A 68 0.92 -4.47 -1.94
N VAL A 69 0.74 -5.79 -1.90
CA VAL A 69 1.69 -6.69 -1.24
C VAL A 69 2.27 -7.68 -2.24
N ILE A 70 3.56 -7.95 -2.08
CA ILE A 70 4.25 -9.08 -2.71
C ILE A 70 4.54 -10.11 -1.62
N PHE A 71 4.22 -11.37 -1.82
CA PHE A 71 4.44 -12.41 -0.82
C PHE A 71 4.90 -13.71 -1.47
N GLY A 72 5.65 -14.51 -0.71
CA GLY A 72 6.18 -15.76 -1.25
C GLY A 72 7.34 -16.29 -0.43
N ARG A 73 8.27 -16.95 -1.12
CA ARG A 73 9.48 -17.52 -0.53
C ARG A 73 10.73 -16.81 -1.00
N LEU A 74 11.74 -16.83 -0.14
CA LEU A 74 13.12 -16.46 -0.45
C LEU A 74 13.96 -17.71 -0.68
N ASN A 75 14.86 -17.67 -1.67
CA ASN A 75 15.90 -18.69 -1.82
C ASN A 75 17.03 -18.47 -0.80
N GLN A 76 18.03 -19.35 -0.80
CA GLN A 76 19.22 -19.23 0.06
C GLN A 76 20.00 -17.93 -0.17
N ALA A 77 19.92 -17.36 -1.36
CA ALA A 77 20.54 -16.08 -1.70
C ALA A 77 19.71 -14.87 -1.24
N GLY A 78 18.54 -15.06 -0.59
CA GLY A 78 17.65 -14.00 -0.13
C GLY A 78 16.79 -13.38 -1.24
N ARG A 79 16.74 -13.99 -2.43
CA ARG A 79 15.95 -13.51 -3.58
C ARG A 79 14.56 -14.13 -3.56
N MET A 80 13.56 -13.36 -3.98
CA MET A 80 12.18 -13.86 -4.14
C MET A 80 12.13 -14.99 -5.18
N VAL A 81 11.36 -16.04 -4.89
CA VAL A 81 11.11 -17.16 -5.80
C VAL A 81 9.62 -17.21 -6.09
N ASN A 82 9.26 -16.98 -7.35
CA ASN A 82 7.88 -16.99 -7.86
C ASN A 82 6.91 -16.29 -6.90
N PRO A 83 7.16 -15.01 -6.56
CA PRO A 83 6.31 -14.32 -5.63
C PRO A 83 4.92 -14.06 -6.22
N GLU A 84 3.93 -14.02 -5.35
CA GLU A 84 2.55 -13.66 -5.68
C GLU A 84 2.28 -12.20 -5.29
N VAL A 85 1.30 -11.59 -5.95
CA VAL A 85 0.92 -10.20 -5.72
C VAL A 85 -0.56 -10.12 -5.37
N ALA A 86 -0.88 -9.28 -4.38
CA ALA A 86 -2.25 -8.89 -4.09
C ALA A 86 -2.33 -7.36 -3.89
N GLY A 87 -3.15 -6.72 -4.70
CA GLY A 87 -3.52 -5.31 -4.60
C GLY A 87 -5.03 -5.14 -4.66
N LEU A 88 -5.52 -3.91 -4.70
CA LEU A 88 -6.93 -3.63 -5.00
C LEU A 88 -7.02 -2.39 -5.89
N ALA A 89 -7.49 -2.59 -7.12
CA ALA A 89 -7.67 -1.55 -8.12
C ALA A 89 -9.00 -1.76 -8.87
N PRO A 90 -9.48 -0.75 -9.62
CA PRO A 90 -10.52 -0.99 -10.62
C PRO A 90 -10.17 -2.14 -11.56
N LYS A 91 -11.16 -2.93 -11.94
CA LYS A 91 -11.04 -4.01 -12.93
C LYS A 91 -11.06 -3.47 -14.36
N SER A 92 -10.27 -2.43 -14.63
CA SER A 92 -10.14 -1.79 -15.94
C SER A 92 -8.88 -0.92 -15.95
N ASP A 93 -8.22 -0.86 -17.11
CA ASP A 93 -7.12 0.08 -17.36
C ASP A 93 -7.61 1.43 -17.91
N ASP A 94 -8.92 1.58 -18.16
CA ASP A 94 -9.52 2.83 -18.60
C ASP A 94 -9.51 3.87 -17.45
N PRO A 95 -8.82 5.02 -17.61
CA PRO A 95 -8.79 6.09 -16.61
C PRO A 95 -10.18 6.61 -16.23
N ASN A 96 -11.17 6.53 -17.12
CA ASN A 96 -12.53 6.96 -16.82
C ASN A 96 -13.19 6.09 -15.74
N VAL A 97 -12.83 4.80 -15.66
CA VAL A 97 -13.31 3.91 -14.59
C VAL A 97 -12.70 4.30 -13.24
N TYR A 98 -11.44 4.75 -13.23
CA TYR A 98 -10.82 5.32 -12.03
C TYR A 98 -11.55 6.59 -11.58
N VAL A 99 -11.88 7.50 -12.50
CA VAL A 99 -12.65 8.71 -12.19
C VAL A 99 -14.04 8.35 -11.67
N LEU A 100 -14.74 7.43 -12.32
CA LEU A 100 -16.06 6.96 -11.89
C LEU A 100 -16.02 6.36 -10.47
N GLY A 101 -14.96 5.62 -10.14
CA GLY A 101 -14.76 5.04 -8.82
C GLY A 101 -14.55 6.04 -7.68
N HIS A 102 -14.45 7.35 -7.98
CA HIS A 102 -14.53 8.41 -6.98
C HIS A 102 -15.98 8.82 -6.66
N LEU A 103 -16.93 8.51 -7.55
CA LEU A 103 -18.34 8.88 -7.44
C LEU A 103 -19.20 7.70 -6.97
N ALA A 104 -18.90 6.49 -7.44
CA ALA A 104 -19.63 5.27 -7.10
C ALA A 104 -18.71 4.04 -7.11
N PRO A 105 -18.99 2.97 -6.34
CA PRO A 105 -18.19 1.76 -6.38
C PRO A 105 -18.16 1.12 -7.79
N VAL A 106 -16.99 0.67 -8.21
CA VAL A 106 -16.76 -0.01 -9.50
C VAL A 106 -16.21 -1.43 -9.28
N PRO A 107 -16.33 -2.36 -10.24
CA PRO A 107 -15.72 -3.67 -10.12
C PRO A 107 -14.21 -3.60 -9.85
N ALA A 108 -13.71 -4.45 -8.96
CA ALA A 108 -12.30 -4.49 -8.58
C ALA A 108 -11.54 -5.69 -9.16
N SER A 109 -10.24 -5.51 -9.34
CA SER A 109 -9.24 -6.57 -9.49
C SER A 109 -8.39 -6.62 -8.22
N THR A 110 -7.98 -7.84 -7.84
CA THR A 110 -7.20 -8.05 -6.60
C THR A 110 -5.79 -8.63 -6.85
N GLY A 111 -5.32 -8.56 -8.10
CA GLY A 111 -4.01 -9.02 -8.53
C GLY A 111 -3.01 -7.88 -8.64
N TRP A 112 -1.98 -8.06 -9.47
CA TRP A 112 -1.09 -6.98 -9.89
C TRP A 112 -1.75 -6.13 -10.98
N THR A 113 -1.35 -4.86 -11.06
CA THR A 113 -1.67 -3.93 -12.14
C THR A 113 -0.37 -3.50 -12.84
N ASP A 114 -0.48 -2.96 -14.06
CA ASP A 114 0.66 -2.45 -14.82
C ASP A 114 1.54 -1.51 -13.97
N GLY A 115 2.83 -1.79 -13.86
CA GLY A 115 3.79 -1.05 -13.03
C GLY A 115 4.10 -1.69 -11.66
N ASP A 116 3.30 -2.65 -11.17
CA ASP A 116 3.50 -3.25 -9.84
C ASP A 116 4.68 -4.24 -9.79
N LEU A 117 5.10 -4.79 -10.93
CA LEU A 117 6.16 -5.79 -10.99
C LEU A 117 7.54 -5.17 -11.25
N GLU A 118 7.57 -3.91 -11.68
CA GLU A 118 8.78 -3.20 -12.07
C GLU A 118 9.37 -2.43 -10.88
N ASP A 119 10.53 -2.90 -10.40
CA ASP A 119 11.25 -2.25 -9.29
C ASP A 119 11.60 -0.76 -9.58
N ALA A 120 11.65 -0.35 -10.85
CA ALA A 120 11.88 1.04 -11.27
C ALA A 120 10.76 2.00 -10.83
N TYR A 121 9.53 1.52 -10.67
CA TYR A 121 8.40 2.34 -10.20
C TYR A 121 8.21 2.27 -8.69
N ARG A 122 8.92 1.39 -7.97
CA ARG A 122 8.77 1.21 -6.52
C ARG A 122 9.11 2.50 -5.78
N SER A 123 8.13 3.02 -5.04
CA SER A 123 8.23 4.30 -4.32
C SER A 123 8.51 4.13 -2.82
N ALA A 124 8.05 3.03 -2.22
CA ALA A 124 8.37 2.61 -0.86
C ALA A 124 8.13 1.10 -0.71
N SER A 125 8.84 0.47 0.23
CA SER A 125 8.52 -0.89 0.67
C SER A 125 8.98 -1.26 2.08
N TRP A 126 8.20 -2.15 2.68
CA TRP A 126 8.44 -2.74 3.98
C TRP A 126 8.28 -4.27 3.92
N ARG A 127 9.39 -4.99 4.09
CA ARG A 127 9.39 -6.46 4.11
C ARG A 127 9.39 -7.01 5.53
N VAL A 128 8.45 -7.91 5.77
CA VAL A 128 8.36 -8.73 6.97
C VAL A 128 8.71 -10.17 6.60
N LEU A 129 9.59 -10.78 7.39
CA LEU A 129 9.89 -12.20 7.28
C LEU A 129 8.99 -13.01 8.20
N LEU A 130 8.59 -14.16 7.71
CA LEU A 130 7.59 -15.00 8.34
C LEU A 130 8.12 -16.43 8.47
N THR A 131 7.76 -17.06 9.57
CA THR A 131 7.73 -18.52 9.66
C THR A 131 6.69 -19.08 8.69
N GLU A 132 6.78 -20.37 8.37
CA GLU A 132 5.77 -21.00 7.51
C GLU A 132 4.36 -20.93 8.12
N ALA A 133 4.24 -21.09 9.44
CA ALA A 133 2.96 -21.03 10.13
C ALA A 133 2.32 -19.63 10.03
N GLU A 134 3.11 -18.57 10.22
CA GLU A 134 2.65 -17.19 10.03
C GLU A 134 2.28 -16.94 8.57
N TYR A 135 3.13 -17.37 7.63
CA TYR A 135 2.89 -17.20 6.20
C TYR A 135 1.55 -17.82 5.77
N ARG A 136 1.26 -19.05 6.19
CA ARG A 136 -0.02 -19.70 5.87
C ARG A 136 -1.24 -18.91 6.39
N LYS A 137 -1.15 -18.35 7.61
CA LYS A 137 -2.22 -17.49 8.16
C LYS A 137 -2.41 -16.23 7.34
N VAL A 138 -1.31 -15.55 6.99
CA VAL A 138 -1.35 -14.33 6.19
C VAL A 138 -1.90 -14.58 4.79
N VAL A 139 -1.44 -15.65 4.12
CA VAL A 139 -1.96 -16.03 2.80
C VAL A 139 -3.45 -16.33 2.87
N ALA A 140 -3.92 -17.05 3.89
CA ALA A 140 -5.35 -17.30 4.07
C ALA A 140 -6.16 -16.00 4.23
N SER A 141 -5.65 -15.04 5.00
CA SER A 141 -6.26 -13.70 5.13
C SER A 141 -6.30 -12.96 3.78
N ILE A 142 -5.19 -12.98 3.02
CA ILE A 142 -5.12 -12.38 1.68
C ILE A 142 -6.17 -13.00 0.76
N ARG A 143 -6.26 -14.34 0.69
CA ARG A 143 -7.25 -15.03 -0.16
C ARG A 143 -8.68 -14.69 0.23
N LYS A 144 -8.97 -14.61 1.53
CA LYS A 144 -10.27 -14.18 2.02
C LYS A 144 -10.60 -12.76 1.54
N LEU A 145 -9.65 -11.83 1.68
CA LEU A 145 -9.83 -10.45 1.22
C LEU A 145 -10.02 -10.37 -0.30
N GLN A 146 -9.23 -11.11 -1.10
CA GLN A 146 -9.39 -11.17 -2.55
C GLN A 146 -10.80 -11.67 -2.94
N ALA A 147 -11.30 -12.70 -2.25
CA ALA A 147 -12.64 -13.24 -2.50
C ALA A 147 -13.78 -12.31 -2.04
N SER A 148 -13.55 -11.48 -1.02
CA SER A 148 -14.58 -10.61 -0.43
C SER A 148 -14.51 -9.15 -0.88
N SER A 149 -13.60 -8.79 -1.78
CA SER A 149 -13.41 -7.41 -2.27
C SER A 149 -13.78 -7.26 -3.75
N PRO A 150 -15.05 -7.47 -4.15
CA PRO A 150 -15.45 -7.39 -5.55
C PRO A 150 -15.53 -5.96 -6.09
N LEU A 151 -15.49 -4.96 -5.20
CA LEU A 151 -15.70 -3.55 -5.53
C LEU A 151 -14.54 -2.68 -5.04
N TRP A 152 -14.27 -1.63 -5.79
CA TRP A 152 -13.29 -0.59 -5.50
C TRP A 152 -13.98 0.77 -5.43
N HIS A 153 -13.57 1.59 -4.47
CA HIS A 153 -13.97 2.99 -4.40
C HIS A 153 -12.83 3.84 -3.84
N ALA A 154 -12.52 4.96 -4.48
CA ALA A 154 -11.36 5.79 -4.19
C ALA A 154 -11.24 6.21 -2.72
N SER A 155 -12.35 6.66 -2.10
CA SER A 155 -12.36 7.11 -0.71
C SER A 155 -12.77 6.06 0.32
N LEU A 156 -13.61 5.07 -0.04
CA LEU A 156 -14.22 4.15 0.91
C LEU A 156 -13.41 2.86 1.08
N TYR A 157 -13.07 2.18 -0.02
CA TYR A 157 -12.29 0.95 0.00
C TYR A 157 -11.39 0.88 -1.23
N ASN A 158 -10.12 1.23 -1.01
CA ASN A 158 -9.11 1.43 -2.04
C ASN A 158 -7.88 0.54 -1.77
N CYS A 159 -6.81 0.73 -2.55
CA CYS A 159 -5.55 -0.01 -2.40
C CYS A 159 -4.98 0.06 -0.96
N ASN A 160 -4.93 1.25 -0.35
CA ASN A 160 -4.43 1.38 1.02
C ASN A 160 -5.34 0.71 2.04
N ALA A 161 -6.67 0.75 1.87
CA ALA A 161 -7.60 0.06 2.76
C ALA A 161 -7.39 -1.46 2.72
N PHE A 162 -7.26 -2.02 1.51
CA PHE A 162 -6.95 -3.43 1.30
C PHE A 162 -5.63 -3.84 1.94
N VAL A 163 -4.56 -3.06 1.72
CA VAL A 163 -3.25 -3.29 2.33
C VAL A 163 -3.29 -3.13 3.86
N ALA A 164 -4.07 -2.17 4.37
CA ALA A 164 -4.28 -1.98 5.80
C ALA A 164 -4.92 -3.21 6.44
N ASP A 165 -5.93 -3.82 5.80
CA ASP A 165 -6.58 -5.02 6.35
C ASP A 165 -5.63 -6.22 6.38
N ILE A 166 -4.76 -6.38 5.38
CA ILE A 166 -3.68 -7.38 5.41
C ILE A 166 -2.76 -7.12 6.60
N ALA A 167 -2.27 -5.90 6.77
CA ALA A 167 -1.39 -5.53 7.88
C ALA A 167 -2.06 -5.75 9.24
N ARG A 168 -3.34 -5.39 9.40
CA ARG A 168 -4.10 -5.64 10.64
C ARG A 168 -4.29 -7.13 10.92
N SER A 169 -4.49 -7.96 9.89
CA SER A 169 -4.57 -9.42 10.06
C SER A 169 -3.28 -10.02 10.62
N MET A 170 -2.15 -9.31 10.48
CA MET A 170 -0.84 -9.65 11.04
C MET A 170 -0.59 -9.04 12.42
N GLY A 171 -1.51 -8.22 12.94
CA GLY A 171 -1.36 -7.51 14.21
C GLY A 171 -0.65 -6.15 14.12
N TYR A 172 -0.43 -5.62 12.92
CA TYR A 172 0.23 -4.33 12.73
C TYR A 172 -0.72 -3.15 12.85
N LYS A 173 -0.18 -2.01 13.29
CA LYS A 173 -0.85 -0.72 13.25
C LYS A 173 -0.85 -0.17 11.83
N THR A 174 -1.89 0.54 11.44
CA THR A 174 -2.03 1.09 10.07
C THR A 174 -2.27 2.58 10.09
N PRO A 175 -1.67 3.36 9.17
CA PRO A 175 -2.00 4.77 9.03
C PRO A 175 -3.36 4.95 8.31
N GLY A 176 -3.79 6.21 8.18
CA GLY A 176 -5.02 6.55 7.45
C GLY A 176 -4.94 6.16 5.97
N THR A 177 -6.01 5.59 5.44
CA THR A 177 -6.06 5.03 4.08
C THR A 177 -6.17 6.07 2.97
N TRP A 178 -6.34 7.34 3.32
CA TRP A 178 -6.39 8.48 2.38
C TRP A 178 -5.02 9.11 2.09
N LEU A 179 -3.96 8.63 2.74
CA LEU A 179 -2.59 9.01 2.38
C LEU A 179 -2.29 8.57 0.95
N ARG A 180 -1.35 9.24 0.28
CA ARG A 180 -0.79 8.65 -0.94
C ARG A 180 -0.10 7.31 -0.62
N PRO A 181 -0.16 6.32 -1.52
CA PRO A 181 0.40 4.99 -1.32
C PRO A 181 1.84 4.98 -0.81
N GLN A 182 2.69 5.87 -1.33
CA GLN A 182 4.07 5.97 -0.85
C GLN A 182 4.12 6.33 0.63
N GLN A 183 3.41 7.39 1.03
CA GLN A 183 3.37 7.82 2.41
C GLN A 183 2.66 6.81 3.32
N PHE A 184 1.64 6.14 2.80
CA PHE A 184 0.95 5.07 3.49
C PHE A 184 1.94 3.95 3.85
N ILE A 185 2.73 3.46 2.90
CA ILE A 185 3.71 2.38 3.12
C ILE A 185 4.86 2.86 4.01
N THR A 186 5.39 4.07 3.79
CA THR A 186 6.41 4.66 4.65
C THR A 186 5.93 4.76 6.10
N LYS A 187 4.72 5.29 6.33
CA LYS A 187 4.19 5.45 7.68
C LYS A 187 3.79 4.11 8.31
N LEU A 188 3.27 3.17 7.52
CA LEU A 188 3.01 1.80 7.95
C LEU A 188 4.30 1.18 8.49
N ARG A 189 5.40 1.36 7.78
CA ARG A 189 6.73 0.89 8.17
C ARG A 189 7.20 1.51 9.50
N GLU A 190 7.14 2.82 9.60
CA GLU A 190 7.55 3.58 10.79
C GLU A 190 6.73 3.20 12.04
N MET A 191 5.41 3.05 11.90
CA MET A 191 4.51 2.73 13.01
C MET A 191 4.75 1.35 13.63
N ASN A 192 5.45 0.46 12.91
CA ASN A 192 5.67 -0.93 13.30
C ASN A 192 7.16 -1.27 13.48
N GLY A 193 8.01 -0.24 13.58
CA GLY A 193 9.39 -0.38 14.03
C GLY A 193 10.38 -0.98 13.03
N GLY A 194 10.14 -0.87 11.71
CA GLY A 194 11.15 -1.33 10.76
C GLY A 194 11.04 -0.87 9.35
#